data_AF-A0A933HPD3-F1
#
_entry.id   AF-A0A933HPD3-F1
#
_cell.length_a   1.000
_cell.length_b   1.000
_cell.length_c   1.000
_cell.angle_alpha   90.00
_cell.angle_beta   90.00
_cell.angle_gamma   90.00
#
_symmetry.space_group_name_H-M   'P 1'
#
loop_
_entity.id
_entity.type
_entity.pdbx_description
1 polymer ?
#
loop_
_entity_poly.entity_id
_entity_poly.type
_entity_poly.pdbx_seq_one_letter_code
_entity_poly.pdbx_strand_id
1 'polypeptide(L)'
;MTEKRYEQLIHLLAVVVATVLWFISVQFSADGFKFVLPRYAWIGYVLAIAVTVIELVFNEEGMNHTLTLVTVGLLSYGYGIVTNIIGIWAAQGSPDLAANPLALLFPALLGLFLEISPEPLLFWGLIGTGARDFLAQLLNSNTKKAY
;
A
#
# COMPACT_ATOMS: atom_id res chain seq x y z
N MET A 1 13.25 -19.17 23.45
CA MET A 1 13.11 -19.02 21.98
C MET A 1 14.49 -18.77 21.41
N THR A 2 14.91 -19.40 20.32
CA THR A 2 16.20 -19.07 19.69
C THR A 2 16.08 -17.72 18.98
N GLU A 3 17.15 -16.92 18.99
CA GLU A 3 17.21 -15.57 18.38
C GLU A 3 16.66 -15.56 16.94
N LYS A 4 17.05 -16.55 16.13
CA LYS A 4 16.54 -16.76 14.76
C LYS A 4 15.03 -16.95 14.66
N ARG A 5 14.39 -17.64 15.62
CA ARG A 5 12.93 -17.86 15.61
C ARG A 5 12.18 -16.59 15.99
N TYR A 6 12.78 -15.77 16.84
CA TYR A 6 12.21 -14.48 17.22
C TYR A 6 12.25 -13.50 16.03
N GLU A 7 13.38 -13.41 15.32
CA GLU A 7 13.50 -12.60 14.10
C GLU A 7 12.48 -13.01 13.03
N GLN A 8 12.37 -14.32 12.73
CA GLN A 8 11.38 -14.83 11.78
C GLN A 8 9.95 -14.44 12.14
N LEU A 9 9.61 -14.46 13.43
CA LEU A 9 8.29 -14.07 13.92
C LEU A 9 8.05 -12.57 13.71
N ILE A 10 9.04 -11.71 13.94
CA ILE A 10 8.91 -10.27 13.65
C ILE A 10 8.70 -10.02 12.16
N HIS A 11 9.47 -10.69 11.29
CA HIS A 11 9.29 -10.54 9.84
C HIS A 11 7.90 -10.99 9.38
N LEU A 12 7.37 -12.09 9.95
CA LEU A 12 6.01 -12.53 9.66
C LEU A 12 4.97 -11.51 10.14
N LEU A 13 5.12 -10.97 11.36
CA LEU A 13 4.25 -9.92 11.88
C LEU A 13 4.30 -8.66 10.99
N ALA A 14 5.49 -8.29 10.49
CA ALA A 14 5.64 -7.17 9.57
C ALA A 14 4.84 -7.38 8.28
N VAL A 15 4.90 -8.57 7.67
CA VAL A 15 4.07 -8.91 6.49
C VAL A 15 2.58 -8.80 6.79
N VAL A 16 2.14 -9.33 7.94
CA VAL A 16 0.73 -9.28 8.34
C VAL A 16 0.27 -7.83 8.55
N VAL A 17 1.04 -7.04 9.30
CA VAL A 17 0.74 -5.63 9.56
C VAL A 17 0.72 -4.84 8.25
N ALA A 18 1.72 -5.02 7.38
CA ALA A 18 1.75 -4.38 6.08
C ALA A 18 0.50 -4.68 5.26
N THR A 19 0.08 -5.95 5.21
CA THR A 19 -1.13 -6.38 4.48
C THR A 19 -2.39 -5.72 5.03
N VAL A 20 -2.52 -5.63 6.37
CA VAL A 20 -3.65 -4.96 7.02
C VAL A 20 -3.65 -3.45 6.71
N LEU A 21 -2.50 -2.79 6.80
CA LEU A 21 -2.39 -1.36 6.51
C LEU A 21 -2.71 -1.06 5.04
N TRP A 22 -2.26 -1.92 4.11
CA TRP A 22 -2.63 -1.83 2.71
C TRP A 22 -4.13 -1.98 2.47
N PHE A 23 -4.76 -2.96 3.12
CA PHE A 23 -6.21 -3.14 2.99
C PHE A 23 -6.97 -1.88 3.45
N ILE A 24 -6.55 -1.30 4.57
CA ILE A 24 -7.12 -0.05 5.09
C ILE A 24 -6.86 1.12 4.13
N SER A 25 -5.65 1.22 3.59
CA SER A 25 -5.26 2.22 2.59
C SER A 25 -6.16 2.14 1.36
N VAL A 26 -6.31 0.95 0.77
CA VAL A 26 -7.17 0.70 -0.40
C VAL A 26 -8.62 1.10 -0.13
N GLN A 27 -9.14 0.79 1.06
CA GLN A 27 -10.51 1.17 1.45
C GLN A 27 -10.67 2.70 1.48
N PHE A 28 -9.78 3.41 2.17
CA PHE A 28 -9.86 4.87 2.25
C PHE A 28 -9.59 5.54 0.91
N SER A 29 -8.63 5.07 0.13
CA SER A 29 -8.41 5.56 -1.24
C SER A 29 -9.64 5.38 -2.11
N ALA A 30 -10.29 4.20 -2.07
CA ALA A 30 -11.53 3.93 -2.82
C ALA A 30 -12.63 4.96 -2.51
N ASP A 31 -12.83 5.27 -1.23
CA ASP A 31 -13.77 6.30 -0.79
C ASP A 31 -13.28 7.71 -1.16
N GLY A 32 -11.97 7.93 -1.14
CA GLY A 32 -11.27 9.15 -1.50
C GLY A 32 -11.42 9.57 -2.97
N PHE A 33 -11.63 8.60 -3.88
CA PHE A 33 -11.97 8.89 -5.28
C PHE A 33 -13.34 9.55 -5.45
N LYS A 34 -14.20 9.51 -4.42
CA LYS A 34 -15.53 10.15 -4.40
C LYS A 34 -16.45 9.76 -5.57
N PHE A 35 -16.47 8.49 -5.96
CA PHE A 35 -17.48 8.01 -6.91
C PHE A 35 -18.89 8.07 -6.29
N VAL A 36 -19.65 9.11 -6.62
CA VAL A 36 -20.97 9.42 -6.01
C VAL A 36 -22.03 8.36 -6.33
N LEU A 37 -21.93 7.70 -7.48
CA LEU A 37 -22.90 6.69 -7.91
C LEU A 37 -22.47 5.31 -7.40
N PRO A 38 -23.28 4.63 -6.56
CA PRO A 38 -22.91 3.34 -5.95
C PRO A 38 -22.50 2.27 -6.96
N ARG A 39 -23.10 2.27 -8.15
CA ARG A 39 -22.77 1.34 -9.25
C ARG A 39 -21.33 1.46 -9.77
N TYR A 40 -20.64 2.55 -9.46
CA TYR A 40 -19.26 2.81 -9.88
C TYR A 40 -18.27 2.77 -8.71
N ALA A 41 -18.70 2.43 -7.49
CA ALA A 41 -17.81 2.34 -6.33
C ALA A 41 -16.66 1.34 -6.54
N TRP A 42 -16.90 0.25 -7.28
CA TRP A 42 -15.87 -0.72 -7.65
C TRP A 42 -14.72 -0.12 -8.45
N ILE A 43 -14.95 0.97 -9.21
CA ILE A 43 -13.90 1.67 -9.95
C ILE A 43 -12.89 2.30 -8.97
N GLY A 44 -13.35 2.79 -7.82
CA GLY A 44 -12.48 3.32 -6.77
C GLY A 44 -11.49 2.28 -6.26
N TYR A 45 -11.97 1.06 -5.99
CA TYR A 45 -11.08 -0.04 -5.58
C TYR A 45 -10.10 -0.45 -6.69
N VAL A 46 -10.56 -0.50 -7.94
CA VAL A 46 -9.68 -0.82 -9.08
C VAL A 46 -8.57 0.22 -9.23
N LEU A 47 -8.90 1.51 -9.09
CA LEU A 47 -7.91 2.59 -9.15
C LEU A 47 -6.96 2.56 -7.95
N ALA A 48 -7.46 2.32 -6.73
CA ALA A 48 -6.62 2.17 -5.55
C ALA A 48 -5.60 1.03 -5.71
N ILE A 49 -6.06 -0.15 -6.17
CA ILE A 49 -5.19 -1.29 -6.44
C ILE A 49 -4.17 -0.97 -7.55
N ALA A 50 -4.59 -0.27 -8.61
CA ALA A 50 -3.68 0.11 -9.70
C ALA A 50 -2.57 1.06 -9.21
N VAL A 51 -2.91 2.02 -8.35
CA VAL A 51 -1.94 2.93 -7.70
C VAL A 51 -0.93 2.12 -6.88
N THR A 52 -1.40 1.22 -6.00
CA THR A 52 -0.53 0.35 -5.20
C THR A 52 0.38 -0.55 -6.05
N VAL A 53 -0.11 -1.09 -7.17
CA VAL A 53 0.72 -1.89 -8.07
C VAL A 53 1.83 -1.05 -8.71
N ILE A 54 1.55 0.19 -9.09
CA ILE A 54 2.54 1.11 -9.64
C ILE A 54 3.61 1.43 -8.58
N GLU A 55 3.21 1.68 -7.34
CA GLU A 55 4.11 1.95 -6.22
C GLU A 55 5.01 0.74 -5.91
N LEU A 56 4.44 -0.46 -5.93
CA LEU A 56 5.22 -1.71 -5.82
C LEU A 56 6.25 -1.88 -6.92
N VAL A 57 5.87 -1.59 -8.17
CA VAL A 57 6.82 -1.61 -9.29
C VAL A 57 7.93 -0.61 -9.01
N PHE A 58 7.60 0.63 -8.62
CA PHE A 58 8.60 1.64 -8.30
C PHE A 58 9.51 1.24 -7.14
N ASN A 59 9.02 0.57 -6.10
CA ASN A 59 9.84 0.16 -4.96
C ASN A 59 10.77 -1.03 -5.26
N GLU A 60 10.59 -1.74 -6.38
CA GLU A 60 11.48 -2.85 -6.74
C GLU A 60 12.91 -2.36 -6.99
N GLU A 61 13.08 -1.28 -7.76
CA GLU A 61 14.39 -0.70 -8.09
C GLU A 61 14.55 0.75 -7.62
N GLY A 62 13.48 1.38 -7.14
CA GLY A 62 13.47 2.76 -6.65
C GLY A 62 13.88 3.75 -7.74
N MET A 63 14.88 4.57 -7.42
CA MET A 63 15.42 5.59 -8.34
C MET A 63 16.24 5.02 -9.49
N ASN A 64 16.48 3.71 -9.55
CA ASN A 64 17.22 3.07 -10.63
C ASN A 64 16.36 2.78 -11.87
N HIS A 65 15.04 2.96 -11.78
CA HIS A 65 14.15 2.84 -12.93
C HIS A 65 14.33 3.97 -13.97
N THR A 66 13.71 3.81 -15.14
CA THR A 66 13.61 4.89 -16.13
C THR A 66 12.93 6.13 -15.54
N LEU A 67 13.30 7.33 -16.02
CA LEU A 67 12.70 8.59 -15.57
C LEU A 67 11.16 8.57 -15.65
N THR A 68 10.59 7.92 -16.65
CA THR A 68 9.14 7.75 -16.80
C THR A 68 8.56 6.97 -15.62
N LEU A 69 9.14 5.83 -15.27
CA LEU A 69 8.66 5.01 -14.14
C LEU A 69 8.86 5.71 -12.80
N VAL A 70 9.99 6.40 -12.60
CA VAL A 70 10.21 7.24 -11.41
C VAL A 70 9.14 8.32 -11.30
N THR A 71 8.83 9.01 -12.40
CA THR A 71 7.80 10.06 -12.42
C THR A 71 6.42 9.49 -12.11
N VAL A 72 6.06 8.37 -12.73
CA VAL A 72 4.78 7.70 -12.52
C VAL A 72 4.66 7.18 -11.09
N GLY A 73 5.73 6.61 -10.51
CA GLY A 73 5.77 6.16 -9.11
C GLY A 73 5.65 7.31 -8.10
N LEU A 74 6.32 8.44 -8.33
CA LEU A 74 6.17 9.60 -7.46
C LEU A 74 4.75 10.21 -7.53
N LEU A 75 4.17 10.24 -8.74
CA LEU A 75 2.79 10.69 -8.93
C LEU A 75 1.78 9.73 -8.30
N SER A 76 2.01 8.42 -8.38
CA SER A 76 1.14 7.44 -7.73
C SER A 76 1.16 7.63 -6.22
N TYR A 77 2.33 7.75 -5.59
CA TYR A 77 2.42 8.04 -4.14
C TYR A 77 1.71 9.35 -3.77
N GLY A 78 1.96 10.42 -4.52
CA GLY A 78 1.30 11.70 -4.26
C GLY A 78 -0.22 11.60 -4.37
N TYR A 79 -0.69 10.84 -5.35
CA TYR A 79 -2.11 10.64 -5.58
C TYR A 79 -2.75 9.70 -4.54
N GLY A 80 -2.08 8.60 -4.18
CA GLY A 80 -2.45 7.69 -3.10
C GLY A 80 -2.63 8.45 -1.79
N ILE A 81 -1.62 9.22 -1.36
CA ILE A 81 -1.67 10.06 -0.15
C ILE A 81 -2.92 10.95 -0.17
N VAL A 82 -3.15 11.69 -1.26
CA VAL A 82 -4.31 12.59 -1.35
C VAL A 82 -5.63 11.83 -1.24
N THR A 83 -5.78 10.69 -1.93
CA THR A 83 -7.00 9.89 -1.86
C THR A 83 -7.23 9.32 -0.47
N ASN A 84 -6.19 8.82 0.20
CA ASN A 84 -6.27 8.36 1.59
C ASN A 84 -6.72 9.47 2.54
N ILE A 85 -6.12 10.67 2.44
CA ILE A 85 -6.50 11.83 3.26
C ILE A 85 -7.97 12.17 3.07
N ILE A 86 -8.42 12.23 1.81
CA ILE A 86 -9.81 12.54 1.48
C ILE A 86 -10.76 11.46 2.02
N GLY A 87 -10.41 10.18 1.88
CA GLY A 87 -11.18 9.06 2.38
C GLY A 87 -11.35 9.09 3.89
N ILE A 88 -10.25 9.32 4.63
CA ILE A 88 -10.27 9.45 6.09
C ILE A 88 -11.11 10.67 6.51
N TRP A 89 -10.93 11.82 5.85
CA TRP A 89 -11.72 13.02 6.13
C TRP A 89 -13.22 12.80 5.86
N ALA A 90 -13.57 12.09 4.79
CA ALA A 90 -14.95 11.71 4.50
C ALA A 90 -15.52 10.75 5.55
N ALA A 91 -14.72 9.77 6.01
CA ALA A 91 -15.11 8.83 7.07
C ALA A 91 -15.34 9.54 8.42
N GLN A 92 -14.69 10.69 8.65
CA GLN A 92 -14.94 11.56 9.80
C GLN A 92 -16.20 12.43 9.66
N GLY A 93 -16.97 12.28 8.57
CA GLY A 93 -18.17 13.07 8.31
C GLY A 93 -17.89 14.44 7.67
N SER A 94 -16.72 14.62 7.06
CA SER A 94 -16.30 15.86 6.41
C SER A 94 -16.41 17.11 7.30
N PRO A 95 -15.68 17.16 8.44
CA PRO A 95 -15.72 18.32 9.34
C PRO A 95 -15.42 19.64 8.61
N ASP A 96 -16.14 20.70 9.00
CA ASP A 96 -15.95 22.03 8.44
C ASP A 96 -14.59 22.62 8.86
N LEU A 97 -13.76 22.91 7.86
CA LEU A 97 -12.41 23.43 8.03
C LEU A 97 -12.39 24.91 8.42
N ALA A 98 -13.46 25.66 8.14
CA ALA A 98 -13.58 27.04 8.59
C ALA A 98 -13.77 27.10 10.12
N ALA A 99 -14.48 26.12 10.69
CA ALA A 99 -14.70 26.00 12.13
C ALA A 99 -13.50 25.36 12.85
N ASN A 100 -12.84 24.37 12.22
CA ASN A 100 -11.65 23.73 12.77
C ASN A 100 -10.58 23.46 11.69
N PRO A 101 -9.63 24.39 11.51
CA PRO A 101 -8.55 24.22 10.53
C PRO A 101 -7.64 23.00 10.79
N LEU A 102 -7.58 22.52 12.04
CA LEU A 102 -6.78 21.36 12.41
C LEU A 102 -7.47 20.03 12.10
N ALA A 103 -8.72 20.04 11.62
CA ALA A 103 -9.46 18.82 11.31
C ALA A 103 -8.81 17.99 10.18
N LEU A 104 -7.98 18.61 9.32
CA LEU A 104 -7.21 17.89 8.30
C LEU A 104 -5.90 17.28 8.82
N LEU A 105 -5.42 17.66 10.00
CA LEU A 105 -4.11 17.22 10.49
C LEU A 105 -4.09 15.70 10.70
N PHE A 106 -5.11 15.14 11.35
CA PHE A 106 -5.18 13.69 11.57
C PHE A 106 -5.33 12.91 10.25
N PRO A 107 -6.27 13.25 9.34
CA PRO A 107 -6.32 12.65 8.01
C PRO A 107 -5.00 12.74 7.25
N ALA A 108 -4.31 13.88 7.29
CA ALA A 108 -3.01 14.08 6.66
C ALA A 108 -1.94 13.13 7.19
N LEU A 109 -1.79 13.05 8.51
CA LEU A 109 -0.80 12.19 9.15
C LEU A 109 -1.10 10.70 8.92
N LEU A 110 -2.36 10.30 9.11
CA LEU A 110 -2.74 8.90 8.94
C LEU A 110 -2.71 8.48 7.47
N GLY A 111 -3.17 9.32 6.55
CA GLY A 111 -3.14 9.02 5.11
C GLY A 111 -1.71 8.89 4.59
N LEU A 112 -0.81 9.78 5.01
CA LEU A 112 0.62 9.66 4.68
C LEU A 112 1.23 8.37 5.26
N PHE A 113 0.91 8.04 6.51
CA PHE A 113 1.40 6.83 7.16
C PHE A 113 0.91 5.56 6.45
N LEU A 114 -0.37 5.52 6.09
CA LEU A 114 -0.99 4.39 5.39
C LEU A 114 -0.46 4.21 3.97
N GLU A 115 -0.02 5.27 3.31
CA GLU A 115 0.61 5.15 1.99
C GLU A 115 2.05 4.63 2.09
N ILE A 116 2.88 5.26 2.92
CA ILE A 116 4.34 5.05 2.89
C ILE A 116 4.75 3.79 3.65
N SER A 117 4.05 3.45 4.73
CA SER A 117 4.52 2.41 5.66
C SER A 117 4.35 0.97 5.19
N PRO A 118 3.26 0.57 4.49
CA PRO A 118 3.02 -0.83 4.17
C PRO A 118 4.10 -1.45 3.30
N GLU A 119 4.57 -0.75 2.28
CA GLU A 119 5.42 -1.35 1.25
C GLU A 119 6.84 -1.64 1.76
N PRO A 120 7.55 -0.70 2.41
CA PRO A 120 8.85 -0.99 3.01
C PRO A 120 8.75 -2.10 4.06
N LEU A 121 7.67 -2.11 4.84
CA LEU A 121 7.43 -3.12 5.86
C LEU A 121 7.18 -4.50 5.24
N LEU A 122 6.45 -4.55 4.12
CA LEU A 122 6.22 -5.76 3.36
C LEU A 122 7.51 -6.29 2.76
N PHE A 123 8.29 -5.46 2.06
CA PHE A 123 9.56 -5.86 1.47
C PHE A 123 10.54 -6.38 2.53
N TRP A 124 10.67 -5.65 3.65
CA TRP A 124 11.50 -6.08 4.77
C TRP A 124 11.03 -7.39 5.40
N GLY A 125 9.71 -7.56 5.57
CA GLY A 125 9.11 -8.80 6.07
C GLY A 125 9.33 -9.99 5.13
N LEU A 126 9.18 -9.80 3.82
CA LEU A 126 9.36 -10.85 2.82
C LEU A 126 10.83 -11.28 2.66
N ILE A 127 11.78 -10.34 2.77
CA ILE A 127 13.22 -10.64 2.73
C ILE A 127 13.61 -11.49 3.94
N GLY A 128 13.22 -11.11 5.16
CA GLY A 128 13.65 -11.83 6.36
C GLY A 128 12.91 -13.14 6.63
N THR A 129 11.75 -13.37 6.01
CA THR A 129 11.08 -14.68 6.05
C THR A 129 11.63 -15.68 5.02
N GLY A 130 12.46 -15.24 4.06
CA GLY A 130 12.85 -16.07 2.91
C GLY A 130 11.68 -16.38 1.97
N ALA A 131 10.54 -15.70 2.11
CA ALA A 131 9.34 -15.93 1.29
C ALA A 131 9.57 -15.64 -0.20
N ARG A 132 10.54 -14.76 -0.51
CA ARG A 132 11.01 -14.53 -1.88
C ARG A 132 11.50 -15.82 -2.54
N ASP A 133 12.15 -16.70 -1.79
CA ASP A 133 12.57 -18.03 -2.26
C ASP A 133 11.39 -19.00 -2.37
N PHE A 134 10.41 -18.93 -1.47
CA PHE A 134 9.21 -19.78 -1.53
C PHE A 134 8.32 -19.46 -2.76
N LEU A 135 8.07 -18.18 -3.06
CA LEU A 135 7.35 -17.77 -4.27
C LEU A 135 8.13 -18.13 -5.54
N ALA A 136 9.46 -17.92 -5.54
CA ALA A 136 10.31 -18.34 -6.64
C ALA A 136 10.28 -19.87 -6.84
N GLN A 137 10.25 -20.65 -5.75
CA GLN A 137 10.10 -22.12 -5.81
C GLN A 137 8.72 -22.54 -6.31
N LEU A 138 7.64 -21.86 -5.88
CA LEU A 138 6.28 -22.13 -6.36
C LEU A 138 6.17 -21.87 -7.87
N LEU A 139 6.69 -20.73 -8.34
CA LEU A 139 6.68 -20.33 -9.75
C LEU A 139 7.58 -21.23 -10.61
N ASN A 140 8.77 -21.60 -10.11
CA ASN A 140 9.68 -22.53 -10.81
C ASN A 140 9.29 -24.01 -10.70
N SER A 141 8.38 -24.39 -9.79
CA SER A 141 7.91 -25.78 -9.70
C SER A 141 7.08 -26.19 -10.92
N ASN A 142 6.48 -25.23 -11.64
CA ASN A 142 5.69 -25.49 -12.85
C ASN A 142 6.52 -25.66 -14.14
N THR A 143 7.82 -25.36 -14.13
CA THR A 143 8.71 -25.56 -15.31
C THR A 143 9.48 -26.88 -15.28
N LYS A 144 9.33 -27.71 -14.22
CA LYS A 144 10.00 -29.03 -14.10
C LYS A 144 9.10 -30.25 -14.39
N LYS A 145 8.08 -30.10 -15.22
CA LYS A 145 7.35 -31.25 -15.80
C LYS A 145 7.15 -31.08 -17.31
N ALA A 146 8.21 -31.31 -18.06
CA ALA A 146 8.14 -31.73 -19.46
C ALA A 146 9.39 -32.59 -19.74
N TYR A 147 9.30 -33.86 -19.35
CA TYR A 147 10.08 -34.95 -19.96
C TYR A 147 9.12 -35.75 -20.83
#